data_AF-A0A265N8U4-F1
#
_entry.id   AF-A0A265N8U4-F1
#
_cell.length_a   1.000
_cell.length_b   1.000
_cell.length_c   1.000
_cell.angle_alpha   90.00
_cell.angle_beta   90.00
_cell.angle_gamma   90.00
#
_symmetry.space_group_name_H-M   'P 1'
#
loop_
_entity.id
_entity.type
_entity.pdbx_description
1 polymer ?
#
loop_
_entity_poly.entity_id
_entity_poly.type
_entity_poly.pdbx_seq_one_letter_code
_entity_poly.pdbx_strand_id
1 'polypeptide(L)'
;MDFDMNYMIPTISLTISIPTALYLVIKIIYRTKIEMVLEDKYKNKINQIIEIVILSMFLATLISIGSYMIEKVPNFISNSLPYILLVILLIFTISFVVQLIALAINEFREIKKKKCLFNFYKVIFIIEYLSILLLNGGLLVLNERNLELNEIILTVITFGVMYMMILIIFRFSFNQVKVKSKDYYEVTLINENINETLKELILLYTLNKKLLIMKEKLDEEKDINDLKVFYVYYFQEGFVLKYKEHFTKKENIKKN
;
A
#
# COMPACT_ATOMS: atom_id res chain seq x y z
N MET A 1 36.78 -18.90 19.14
CA MET A 1 35.36 -18.50 19.04
C MET A 1 34.94 -18.98 17.67
N ASP A 2 34.38 -20.18 17.59
CA ASP A 2 33.94 -20.73 16.31
C ASP A 2 32.78 -19.86 15.82
N PHE A 3 33.05 -19.06 14.80
CA PHE A 3 32.04 -18.28 14.11
C PHE A 3 31.17 -19.27 13.35
N ASP A 4 30.09 -19.69 14.00
CA ASP A 4 29.19 -20.71 13.46
C ASP A 4 28.54 -20.17 12.17
N MET A 5 28.83 -20.83 11.05
CA MET A 5 28.34 -20.50 9.70
C MET A 5 26.81 -20.39 9.66
N ASN A 6 26.13 -21.05 10.61
CA ASN A 6 24.70 -20.98 10.81
C ASN A 6 24.17 -19.57 11.13
N TYR A 7 24.98 -18.69 11.73
CA TYR A 7 24.59 -17.29 11.94
C TYR A 7 25.07 -16.37 10.83
N MET A 8 26.13 -16.73 10.12
CA MET A 8 26.72 -15.88 9.09
C MET A 8 25.85 -15.85 7.82
N ILE A 9 25.31 -17.00 7.40
CA ILE A 9 24.48 -17.13 6.19
C ILE A 9 23.17 -16.32 6.31
N PRO A 10 22.37 -16.43 7.39
CA PRO A 10 21.17 -15.62 7.58
C PRO A 10 21.48 -14.12 7.62
N THR A 11 22.56 -13.72 8.31
CA THR A 11 22.92 -12.31 8.46
C THR A 11 23.33 -11.68 7.13
N ILE A 12 24.11 -12.39 6.32
CA ILE A 12 24.49 -11.94 4.96
C ILE A 12 23.25 -11.86 4.06
N SER A 13 22.39 -12.88 4.09
CA SER A 13 21.14 -12.89 3.32
C SER A 13 20.21 -11.73 3.69
N LEU A 14 20.10 -11.43 4.98
CA LEU A 14 19.29 -10.32 5.49
C LEU A 14 19.88 -8.97 5.09
N THR A 15 21.21 -8.83 5.18
CA THR A 15 21.92 -7.60 4.77
C THR A 15 21.80 -7.34 3.27
N ILE A 16 21.84 -8.37 2.42
CA ILE A 16 21.70 -8.25 0.97
C ILE A 16 20.24 -7.97 0.56
N SER A 17 19.27 -8.54 1.28
CA SER A 17 17.84 -8.34 0.97
C SER A 17 17.30 -6.96 1.36
N ILE A 18 17.89 -6.30 2.38
CA ILE A 18 17.48 -4.95 2.81
C ILE A 18 17.58 -3.91 1.66
N PRO A 19 18.71 -3.75 0.93
CA PRO A 19 18.81 -2.84 -0.20
C PRO A 19 17.81 -3.16 -1.32
N THR A 20 17.56 -4.45 -1.60
CA THR A 20 16.61 -4.86 -2.64
C THR A 20 15.17 -4.52 -2.24
N ALA A 21 14.80 -4.79 -1.00
CA ALA A 21 13.49 -4.42 -0.46
C ALA A 21 13.33 -2.89 -0.41
N LEU A 22 14.35 -2.16 0.07
CA LEU A 22 14.37 -0.70 0.08
C LEU A 22 14.26 -0.11 -1.33
N TYR A 23 14.99 -0.65 -2.31
CA TYR A 23 14.89 -0.20 -3.69
C TYR A 23 13.47 -0.39 -4.25
N LEU A 24 12.82 -1.53 -3.98
CA LEU A 24 11.43 -1.75 -4.36
C LEU A 24 10.51 -0.73 -3.70
N VAL A 25 10.64 -0.53 -2.39
CA VAL A 25 9.86 0.46 -1.62
C VAL A 25 10.07 1.88 -2.15
N ILE A 26 11.31 2.28 -2.41
CA ILE A 26 11.65 3.59 -2.97
C ILE A 26 11.03 3.74 -4.36
N LYS A 27 11.21 2.76 -5.25
CA LYS A 27 10.64 2.79 -6.60
C LYS A 27 9.12 2.89 -6.60
N ILE A 28 8.48 2.28 -5.60
CA ILE A 28 7.05 2.37 -5.33
C ILE A 28 6.66 3.77 -4.85
N ILE A 29 7.37 4.33 -3.86
CA ILE A 29 7.04 5.63 -3.25
C ILE A 29 7.26 6.78 -4.24
N TYR A 30 8.30 6.69 -5.07
CA TYR A 30 8.65 7.71 -6.07
C TYR A 30 7.90 7.56 -7.39
N ARG A 31 6.88 6.71 -7.41
CA ARG A 31 6.09 6.48 -8.61
C ARG A 31 5.25 7.70 -8.96
N THR A 32 5.47 8.25 -10.15
CA THR A 32 4.77 9.48 -10.55
C THR A 32 3.29 9.21 -10.85
N LYS A 33 2.46 10.24 -10.70
CA LYS A 33 1.04 10.18 -11.06
C LYS A 33 0.82 9.71 -12.50
N ILE A 34 1.67 10.17 -13.43
CA ILE A 34 1.63 9.82 -14.85
C ILE A 34 1.91 8.33 -15.06
N GLU A 35 2.92 7.76 -14.39
CA GLU A 35 3.21 6.33 -14.46
C GLU A 35 2.04 5.47 -13.99
N MET A 36 1.32 5.90 -12.95
CA MET A 36 0.14 5.17 -12.46
C MET A 36 -1.05 5.20 -13.43
N VAL A 37 -1.19 6.27 -14.22
CA VAL A 37 -2.26 6.44 -15.22
C VAL A 37 -1.98 5.62 -16.48
N LEU A 38 -0.71 5.57 -16.89
CA LEU A 38 -0.26 4.89 -18.10
C LEU A 38 0.05 3.41 -17.90
N GLU A 39 0.21 2.98 -16.65
CA GLU A 39 0.44 1.58 -16.37
C GLU A 39 -0.83 0.75 -16.60
N ASP A 40 -0.65 -0.41 -17.24
CA ASP A 40 -1.69 -1.41 -17.39
C ASP A 40 -2.40 -1.64 -16.05
N LYS A 41 -3.73 -1.55 -16.08
CA LYS A 41 -4.59 -1.72 -14.90
C LYS A 41 -4.26 -2.99 -14.09
N TYR A 42 -3.81 -4.05 -14.75
CA TYR A 42 -3.38 -5.30 -14.13
C TYR A 42 -2.00 -5.18 -13.46
N LYS A 43 -1.04 -4.54 -14.13
CA LYS A 43 0.30 -4.32 -13.59
C LYS A 43 0.29 -3.38 -12.38
N ASN A 44 -0.55 -2.34 -12.42
CA ASN A 44 -0.75 -1.46 -11.26
C ASN A 44 -1.35 -2.21 -10.06
N LYS A 45 -2.34 -3.09 -10.28
CA LYS A 45 -2.87 -3.95 -9.22
C LYS A 45 -1.81 -4.90 -8.64
N ILE A 46 -0.98 -5.50 -9.49
CA ILE A 46 0.10 -6.39 -9.05
C ILE A 46 1.12 -5.62 -8.21
N ASN A 47 1.57 -4.45 -8.66
CA ASN A 47 2.52 -3.63 -7.91
C ASN A 47 1.95 -3.25 -6.55
N GLN A 48 0.69 -2.83 -6.47
CA GLN A 48 0.06 -2.52 -5.18
C GLN A 48 -0.07 -3.72 -4.24
N ILE A 49 -0.23 -4.95 -4.77
CA ILE A 49 -0.19 -6.16 -3.93
C ILE A 49 1.23 -6.39 -3.43
N ILE A 50 2.23 -6.26 -4.30
CA ILE A 50 3.64 -6.37 -3.94
C ILE A 50 4.00 -5.34 -2.85
N GLU A 51 3.52 -4.11 -2.97
CA GLU A 51 3.67 -3.05 -1.96
C GLU A 51 3.14 -3.49 -0.59
N ILE A 52 1.92 -4.01 -0.55
CA ILE A 52 1.27 -4.48 0.68
C ILE A 52 2.07 -5.64 1.30
N VAL A 53 2.54 -6.58 0.48
CA VAL A 53 3.36 -7.72 0.92
C VAL A 53 4.67 -7.23 1.55
N ILE A 54 5.40 -6.36 0.85
CA ILE A 54 6.69 -5.84 1.34
C ILE A 54 6.50 -5.07 2.65
N LEU A 55 5.52 -4.17 2.70
CA LEU A 55 5.24 -3.37 3.90
C LEU A 55 4.89 -4.26 5.10
N SER A 56 4.06 -5.30 4.87
CA SER A 56 3.61 -6.21 5.91
C SER A 56 4.74 -7.07 6.47
N MET A 57 5.59 -7.62 5.59
CA MET A 57 6.76 -8.40 6.00
C MET A 57 7.80 -7.54 6.72
N PHE A 58 8.03 -6.31 6.24
CA PHE A 58 8.93 -5.36 6.89
C PHE A 58 8.45 -5.01 8.30
N LEU A 59 7.16 -4.68 8.45
CA LEU A 59 6.58 -4.34 9.74
C LEU A 59 6.62 -5.51 10.72
N ALA A 60 6.26 -6.71 10.26
CA ALA A 60 6.33 -7.92 11.07
C ALA A 60 7.75 -8.15 11.58
N THR A 61 8.75 -8.09 10.69
CA THR A 61 10.16 -8.28 11.01
C THR A 61 10.65 -7.24 12.04
N LEU A 62 10.36 -5.95 11.83
CA LEU A 62 10.79 -4.89 12.74
C LEU A 62 10.23 -5.07 14.15
N ILE A 63 8.93 -5.34 14.27
CA ILE A 63 8.29 -5.55 15.56
C ILE A 63 8.84 -6.82 16.21
N SER A 64 8.98 -7.91 15.46
CA SER A 64 9.47 -9.16 16.00
C SER A 64 10.91 -9.07 16.52
N ILE A 65 11.82 -8.46 15.74
CA ILE A 65 13.21 -8.23 16.18
C ILE A 65 13.25 -7.25 17.35
N GLY A 66 12.50 -6.15 17.27
CA GLY A 66 12.44 -5.15 18.34
C GLY A 66 11.96 -5.74 19.67
N SER A 67 10.95 -6.59 19.63
CA SER A 67 10.40 -7.27 20.80
C SER A 67 11.30 -8.39 21.33
N TYR A 68 12.01 -9.12 20.46
CA TYR A 68 12.99 -10.12 20.88
C TYR A 68 14.16 -9.51 21.69
N MET A 69 14.51 -8.25 21.41
CA MET A 69 15.58 -7.53 22.11
C MET A 69 15.18 -7.03 23.51
N ILE A 70 13.89 -7.04 23.86
CA ILE A 70 13.41 -6.60 25.18
C ILE A 70 13.94 -7.57 26.25
N GLU A 71 14.60 -7.03 27.29
CA GLU A 71 15.11 -7.83 28.42
C GLU A 71 13.98 -8.42 29.27
N LYS A 72 14.33 -9.39 30.13
CA LYS A 72 13.39 -10.13 30.98
C LYS A 72 12.35 -9.20 31.61
N VAL A 73 11.11 -9.42 31.19
CA VAL A 73 9.96 -8.71 31.72
C VAL A 73 9.70 -9.21 33.15
N PRO A 74 9.39 -8.33 34.12
CA PRO A 74 9.08 -8.75 35.50
C PRO A 74 8.06 -9.88 35.57
N ASN A 75 8.26 -10.86 36.46
CA ASN A 75 7.44 -12.07 36.56
C ASN A 75 5.93 -11.80 36.68
N PHE A 76 5.53 -10.71 37.34
CA PHE A 76 4.12 -10.32 37.43
C PHE A 76 3.50 -9.97 36.05
N ILE A 77 4.27 -9.30 35.19
CA ILE A 77 3.85 -8.97 33.83
C ILE A 77 3.87 -10.25 32.97
N SER A 78 4.88 -11.11 33.11
CA SER A 78 4.95 -12.39 32.39
C SER A 78 3.74 -13.30 32.68
N ASN A 79 3.27 -13.35 33.93
CA ASN A 79 2.11 -14.17 34.30
C ASN A 79 0.75 -13.60 33.82
N SER A 80 0.64 -12.28 33.66
CA SER A 80 -0.61 -11.62 33.25
C SER A 80 -0.71 -11.41 31.74
N LEU A 81 0.42 -11.32 31.05
CA LEU A 81 0.51 -11.07 29.62
C LEU A 81 -0.24 -12.09 28.74
N PRO A 82 -0.24 -13.42 29.00
CA PRO A 82 -0.99 -14.38 28.17
C PRO A 82 -2.50 -14.11 28.17
N TYR A 83 -3.05 -13.74 29.33
CA TYR A 83 -4.47 -13.40 29.45
C TYR A 83 -4.79 -12.09 28.73
N ILE A 84 -3.90 -11.10 28.79
CA ILE A 84 -4.04 -9.84 28.05
C ILE A 84 -4.01 -10.11 26.54
N LEU A 85 -3.07 -10.92 26.05
CA LEU A 85 -3.00 -11.29 24.63
C LEU A 85 -4.23 -12.06 24.17
N LEU A 86 -4.79 -12.94 25.02
CA LEU A 86 -6.03 -13.64 24.71
C LEU A 86 -7.21 -12.66 24.52
N VAL A 87 -7.32 -11.64 25.38
CA VAL A 87 -8.34 -10.60 25.24
C VAL A 87 -8.13 -9.78 23.97
N ILE A 88 -6.88 -9.42 23.64
CA ILE A 88 -6.55 -8.70 22.40
C ILE A 88 -6.90 -9.54 21.16
N LEU A 89 -6.62 -10.84 21.18
CA LEU A 89 -6.97 -11.78 20.13
C LEU A 89 -8.49 -11.89 19.94
N LEU A 90 -9.24 -11.88 21.05
CA LEU A 90 -10.71 -11.88 21.00
C LEU A 90 -11.24 -10.57 20.38
N ILE A 91 -10.70 -9.42 20.80
CA ILE A 91 -11.05 -8.11 20.21
C ILE A 91 -10.79 -8.11 18.71
N PHE A 92 -9.61 -8.58 18.28
CA PHE A 92 -9.24 -8.71 16.87
C PHE A 92 -10.23 -9.59 16.12
N THR A 93 -10.56 -10.76 16.66
CA THR A 93 -11.46 -11.73 16.01
C THR A 93 -12.87 -11.14 15.84
N ILE A 94 -13.40 -10.48 16.88
CA ILE A 94 -14.71 -9.83 16.83
C ILE A 94 -14.71 -8.69 15.81
N SER A 95 -13.70 -7.81 15.85
CA SER A 95 -13.62 -6.68 14.90
C SER A 95 -13.54 -7.17 13.45
N PHE A 96 -12.73 -8.22 13.21
CA PHE A 96 -12.56 -8.82 11.90
C PHE A 96 -13.86 -9.44 11.36
N VAL A 97 -14.57 -10.20 12.18
CA VAL A 97 -15.87 -10.79 11.81
C VAL A 97 -16.89 -9.69 11.53
N VAL A 98 -16.96 -8.66 12.37
CA VAL A 98 -17.85 -7.51 12.17
C VAL A 98 -17.53 -6.78 10.86
N GLN A 99 -16.25 -6.62 10.53
CA GLN A 99 -15.80 -6.04 9.27
C GLN A 99 -16.28 -6.87 8.08
N LEU A 100 -16.06 -8.19 8.10
CA LEU A 100 -16.47 -9.10 7.02
C LEU A 100 -17.98 -9.11 6.81
N ILE A 101 -18.76 -9.18 7.89
CA ILE A 101 -20.23 -9.11 7.82
C ILE A 101 -20.67 -7.78 7.21
N ALA A 102 -20.09 -6.66 7.65
CA ALA A 102 -20.40 -5.35 7.09
C ALA A 102 -20.03 -5.28 5.60
N LEU A 103 -18.89 -5.83 5.20
CA LEU A 103 -18.41 -5.86 3.82
C LEU A 103 -19.37 -6.65 2.91
N ALA A 104 -19.81 -7.82 3.39
CA ALA A 104 -20.78 -8.67 2.69
C ALA A 104 -22.15 -7.98 2.55
N ILE A 105 -22.68 -7.37 3.61
CA ILE A 105 -23.99 -6.68 3.57
C ILE A 105 -23.95 -5.48 2.61
N ASN A 106 -22.84 -4.74 2.60
CA ASN A 106 -22.70 -3.52 1.83
C ASN A 106 -22.36 -3.77 0.35
N GLU A 107 -21.90 -4.96 -0.02
CA GLU A 107 -21.69 -5.34 -1.42
C GLU A 107 -23.02 -5.40 -2.21
N PHE A 108 -24.11 -5.81 -1.54
CA PHE A 108 -25.42 -6.01 -2.18
C PHE A 108 -26.39 -4.83 -2.01
N ARG A 109 -26.00 -3.74 -1.33
CA ARG A 109 -26.90 -2.62 -0.99
C ARG A 109 -26.34 -1.27 -1.40
N GLU A 110 -27.23 -0.40 -1.88
CA GLU A 110 -26.86 0.97 -2.19
C GLU A 110 -26.58 1.77 -0.90
N ILE A 111 -25.32 2.16 -0.70
CA ILE A 111 -24.85 2.79 0.54
C ILE A 111 -25.34 4.25 0.61
N LYS A 112 -26.38 4.51 1.42
CA LYS A 112 -26.94 5.86 1.64
C LYS A 112 -26.06 6.77 2.51
N LYS A 113 -25.30 6.23 3.47
CA LYS A 113 -24.48 7.00 4.44
C LYS A 113 -22.98 6.71 4.33
N LYS A 114 -22.39 7.01 3.16
CA LYS A 114 -20.98 6.71 2.83
C LYS A 114 -19.97 7.23 3.86
N LYS A 115 -20.13 8.47 4.36
CA LYS A 115 -19.22 9.05 5.37
C LYS A 115 -19.20 8.30 6.70
N CYS A 116 -20.36 7.81 7.15
CA CYS A 116 -20.47 7.05 8.40
C CYS A 116 -19.79 5.68 8.25
N LEU A 117 -20.09 4.99 7.15
CA LEU A 117 -19.50 3.68 6.85
C LEU A 117 -17.99 3.75 6.65
N PHE A 118 -17.50 4.84 6.05
CA PHE A 118 -16.07 5.12 5.94
C PHE A 118 -15.38 5.21 7.31
N ASN A 119 -15.94 6.02 8.21
CA ASN A 119 -15.40 6.19 9.56
C ASN A 119 -15.42 4.87 10.33
N PHE A 120 -16.50 4.08 10.16
CA PHE A 120 -16.61 2.75 10.75
C PHE A 120 -15.47 1.82 10.30
N TYR A 121 -15.24 1.66 8.99
CA TYR A 121 -14.14 0.82 8.51
C TYR A 121 -12.77 1.33 8.94
N LYS A 122 -12.57 2.65 9.02
CA LYS A 122 -11.32 3.24 9.52
C LYS A 122 -11.06 2.91 10.99
N VAL A 123 -12.08 3.01 11.84
CA VAL A 123 -11.96 2.70 13.27
C VAL A 123 -11.66 1.21 13.46
N ILE A 124 -12.40 0.33 12.76
CA ILE A 124 -12.18 -1.11 12.81
C ILE A 124 -10.75 -1.47 12.38
N PHE A 125 -10.28 -0.90 11.27
CA PHE A 125 -8.92 -1.11 10.80
C PHE A 125 -7.87 -0.72 11.85
N ILE A 126 -8.05 0.42 12.53
CA ILE A 126 -7.14 0.86 13.60
C ILE A 126 -7.12 -0.16 14.75
N ILE A 127 -8.29 -0.65 15.16
CA ILE A 127 -8.41 -1.67 16.22
C ILE A 127 -7.67 -2.94 15.79
N GLU A 128 -7.96 -3.47 14.60
CA GLU A 128 -7.35 -4.69 14.08
C GLU A 128 -5.83 -4.54 13.96
N TYR A 129 -5.36 -3.44 13.40
CA TYR A 129 -3.94 -3.17 13.20
C TYR A 129 -3.18 -3.07 14.53
N LEU A 130 -3.73 -2.35 15.51
CA LEU A 130 -3.14 -2.24 16.85
C LEU A 130 -3.15 -3.59 17.57
N SER A 131 -4.22 -4.37 17.45
CA SER A 131 -4.29 -5.71 18.04
C SER A 131 -3.20 -6.63 17.48
N ILE A 132 -2.99 -6.65 16.16
CA ILE A 132 -1.91 -7.46 15.57
C ILE A 132 -0.53 -6.98 16.02
N LEU A 133 -0.32 -5.65 16.09
CA LEU A 133 0.94 -5.08 16.60
C LEU A 133 1.24 -5.56 18.03
N LEU A 134 0.25 -5.51 18.90
CA LEU A 134 0.39 -5.95 20.29
C LEU A 134 0.56 -7.48 20.40
N LEU A 135 -0.13 -8.26 19.58
CA LEU A 135 0.03 -9.72 19.52
C LEU A 135 1.43 -10.11 19.03
N ASN A 136 1.93 -9.47 17.97
CA ASN A 136 3.25 -9.75 17.42
C ASN A 136 4.35 -9.49 18.46
N GLY A 137 4.33 -8.31 19.08
CA GLY A 137 5.34 -7.99 20.09
C GLY A 137 5.19 -8.81 21.37
N GLY A 138 3.96 -8.97 21.86
CA GLY A 138 3.69 -9.66 23.12
C GLY A 138 4.01 -11.16 23.07
N LEU A 139 3.77 -11.83 21.94
CA LEU A 139 4.03 -13.26 21.79
C LEU A 139 5.53 -13.58 21.83
N LEU A 140 6.37 -12.71 21.27
CA LEU A 140 7.83 -12.86 21.33
C LEU A 140 8.42 -12.48 22.68
N VAL A 141 7.79 -11.55 23.40
CA VAL A 141 8.15 -11.24 24.79
C VAL A 141 7.84 -12.42 25.72
N LEU A 142 6.76 -13.18 25.47
CA LEU A 142 6.37 -14.33 26.28
C LEU A 142 7.30 -15.53 26.13
N ASN A 143 7.86 -15.76 24.95
CA ASN A 143 8.62 -16.98 24.66
C ASN A 143 10.08 -16.95 25.16
N GLU A 144 10.37 -16.22 26.24
CA GLU A 144 11.63 -16.16 27.00
C GLU A 144 12.90 -16.58 26.26
N ARG A 145 13.40 -15.84 25.25
CA ARG A 145 14.69 -16.05 24.51
C ARG A 145 15.08 -17.50 24.10
N ASN A 146 14.21 -18.48 24.26
CA ASN A 146 14.44 -19.91 23.99
C ASN A 146 13.85 -20.33 22.66
N LEU A 147 13.28 -19.38 21.89
CA LEU A 147 12.80 -19.66 20.55
C LEU A 147 13.96 -20.02 19.64
N GLU A 148 13.82 -21.14 18.96
CA GLU A 148 14.71 -21.46 17.85
C GLU A 148 14.50 -20.45 16.72
N LEU A 149 15.55 -20.22 15.91
CA LEU A 149 15.50 -19.29 14.78
C LEU A 149 14.30 -19.59 13.85
N ASN A 150 13.98 -20.88 13.67
CA ASN A 150 12.85 -21.33 12.86
C ASN A 150 11.50 -20.85 13.41
N GLU A 151 11.33 -20.82 14.73
CA GLU A 151 10.10 -20.38 15.39
C GLU A 151 9.92 -18.87 15.30
N ILE A 152 11.03 -18.11 15.37
CA ILE A 152 11.03 -16.66 15.14
C ILE A 152 10.63 -16.37 13.69
N ILE A 153 11.22 -17.06 12.71
CA ILE A 153 10.88 -16.90 11.29
C ILE A 153 9.40 -17.23 11.04
N LEU A 154 8.90 -18.33 11.62
CA LEU A 154 7.49 -18.72 11.49
C LEU A 154 6.56 -17.65 12.08
N THR A 155 6.94 -17.07 13.22
CA THR A 155 6.21 -15.98 13.87
C THR A 155 6.14 -14.75 12.96
N VAL A 156 7.28 -14.34 12.39
CA VAL A 156 7.35 -13.21 11.43
C VAL A 156 6.47 -13.45 10.21
N ILE A 157 6.53 -14.64 9.61
CA ILE A 157 5.71 -14.97 8.43
C ILE A 157 4.22 -14.94 8.79
N THR A 158 3.85 -15.53 9.93
CA THR A 158 2.44 -15.58 10.38
C THR A 158 1.89 -14.17 10.55
N PHE A 159 2.58 -13.30 11.27
CA PHE A 159 2.14 -11.92 11.45
C PHE A 159 2.20 -11.10 10.15
N GLY A 160 3.20 -11.33 9.29
CA GLY A 160 3.27 -10.73 7.95
C GLY A 160 2.05 -11.05 7.10
N VAL A 161 1.58 -12.31 7.12
CA VAL A 161 0.34 -12.71 6.44
C VAL A 161 -0.89 -12.04 7.06
N MET A 162 -0.96 -11.93 8.39
CA MET A 162 -2.12 -11.28 9.02
C MET A 162 -2.17 -9.77 8.73
N TYR A 163 -1.05 -9.05 8.74
CA TYR A 163 -1.00 -7.64 8.32
C TYR A 163 -1.44 -7.47 6.86
N MET A 164 -0.96 -8.34 5.98
CA MET A 164 -1.34 -8.35 4.57
C MET A 164 -2.86 -8.52 4.43
N MET A 165 -3.45 -9.46 5.16
CA MET A 165 -4.88 -9.74 5.14
C MET A 165 -5.72 -8.52 5.57
N ILE A 166 -5.38 -7.89 6.70
CA ILE A 166 -6.09 -6.67 7.15
C ILE A 166 -5.99 -5.56 6.10
N LEU A 167 -4.79 -5.30 5.58
CA LEU A 167 -4.57 -4.21 4.60
C LEU A 167 -5.39 -4.44 3.32
N ILE A 168 -5.45 -5.70 2.84
CA ILE A 168 -6.26 -6.08 1.68
C ILE A 168 -7.76 -5.86 1.97
N ILE A 169 -8.26 -6.34 3.10
CA ILE A 169 -9.69 -6.23 3.45
C ILE A 169 -10.09 -4.78 3.69
N PHE A 170 -9.25 -4.00 4.36
CA PHE A 170 -9.45 -2.57 4.52
C PHE A 170 -9.56 -1.87 3.18
N ARG A 171 -8.68 -2.21 2.23
CA ARG A 171 -8.69 -1.65 0.87
C ARG A 171 -9.98 -2.02 0.11
N PHE A 172 -10.44 -3.26 0.21
CA PHE A 172 -11.72 -3.67 -0.37
C PHE A 172 -12.89 -2.90 0.25
N SER A 173 -12.93 -2.80 1.58
CA SER A 173 -13.93 -2.02 2.32
C SER A 173 -13.96 -0.55 1.86
N PHE A 174 -12.79 0.04 1.68
CA PHE A 174 -12.63 1.43 1.25
C PHE A 174 -13.11 1.66 -0.19
N ASN A 175 -12.85 0.70 -1.08
CA ASN A 175 -13.27 0.75 -2.47
C ASN A 175 -14.80 0.68 -2.62
N GLN A 176 -15.52 0.03 -1.71
CA GLN A 176 -17.00 0.04 -1.70
C GLN A 176 -17.56 1.41 -1.30
N VAL A 177 -16.89 2.12 -0.39
CA VAL A 177 -17.39 3.40 0.17
C VAL A 177 -17.01 4.61 -0.67
N LYS A 178 -15.83 4.58 -1.30
CA LYS A 178 -15.47 5.57 -2.31
C LYS A 178 -16.42 5.40 -3.50
N VAL A 179 -17.34 6.36 -3.64
CA VAL A 179 -17.87 6.68 -4.98
C VAL A 179 -16.68 6.81 -5.89
N LYS A 180 -16.79 6.27 -7.10
CA LYS A 180 -15.82 6.34 -8.21
C LYS A 180 -15.29 7.76 -8.49
N SER A 181 -14.63 8.43 -7.54
CA SER A 181 -13.67 9.49 -7.81
C SER A 181 -12.41 8.77 -8.29
N LYS A 182 -12.55 8.09 -9.43
CA LYS A 182 -11.39 7.98 -10.28
C LYS A 182 -11.15 9.40 -10.73
N ASP A 183 -9.92 9.87 -10.59
CA ASP A 183 -9.49 10.97 -11.43
C ASP A 183 -9.74 10.48 -12.86
N TYR A 184 -10.79 11.02 -13.48
CA TYR A 184 -11.12 10.66 -14.84
C TYR A 184 -10.19 11.48 -15.70
N TYR A 185 -9.23 10.80 -16.29
CA TYR A 185 -8.48 11.37 -17.39
C TYR A 185 -9.36 11.26 -18.63
N GLU A 186 -9.73 12.42 -19.17
CA GLU A 186 -10.20 12.50 -20.54
C GLU A 186 -8.99 12.26 -21.43
N VAL A 187 -9.09 11.24 -22.29
CA VAL A 187 -8.02 10.88 -23.23
C VAL A 187 -8.49 11.29 -24.62
N THR A 188 -7.74 12.20 -25.24
CA THR A 188 -8.00 12.65 -26.62
C THR A 188 -6.86 12.19 -27.52
N LEU A 189 -7.20 11.51 -28.61
CA LEU A 189 -6.24 11.17 -29.66
C LEU A 189 -6.00 12.40 -30.54
N ILE A 190 -4.72 12.75 -30.71
CA ILE A 190 -4.25 13.75 -31.65
C ILE A 190 -3.43 13.00 -32.71
N ASN A 191 -4.09 12.75 -33.84
CA ASN A 191 -3.51 12.11 -35.02
C ASN A 191 -3.28 13.11 -36.16
N GLU A 192 -3.99 14.24 -36.15
CA GLU A 192 -3.84 15.35 -37.09
C GLU A 192 -2.95 16.44 -36.47
N ASN A 193 -2.20 17.17 -37.30
CA ASN A 193 -1.33 18.29 -36.89
C ASN A 193 -0.27 17.97 -35.80
N ILE A 194 0.18 16.72 -35.74
CA ILE A 194 1.16 16.25 -34.74
C ILE A 194 2.40 17.15 -34.68
N ASN A 195 2.94 17.55 -35.83
CA ASN A 195 4.12 18.40 -35.90
C ASN A 195 3.90 19.79 -35.28
N GLU A 196 2.69 20.34 -35.36
CA GLU A 196 2.34 21.61 -34.72
C GLU A 196 2.16 21.40 -33.22
N THR A 197 1.45 20.36 -32.81
CA THR A 197 1.27 20.01 -31.39
C THR A 197 2.62 19.78 -30.71
N LEU A 198 3.53 19.01 -31.31
CA LEU A 198 4.85 18.74 -30.72
C LEU A 198 5.71 19.99 -30.52
N LYS A 199 5.53 21.05 -31.33
CA LYS A 199 6.24 22.33 -31.15
C LYS A 199 5.80 23.08 -29.90
N GLU A 200 4.60 22.81 -29.39
CA GLU A 200 4.04 23.45 -28.20
C GLU A 200 4.36 22.66 -26.91
N LEU A 201 4.99 21.50 -27.05
CA LEU A 201 5.27 20.58 -25.95
C LEU A 201 6.76 20.57 -25.56
N ILE A 202 7.01 20.32 -24.29
CA ILE A 202 8.33 20.09 -23.69
C ILE A 202 8.40 18.63 -23.23
N LEU A 203 9.46 17.93 -23.61
CA LEU A 203 9.73 16.57 -23.14
C LEU A 203 10.06 16.59 -21.64
N LEU A 204 9.38 15.73 -20.88
CA LEU A 204 9.68 15.49 -19.47
C LEU A 204 10.66 14.33 -19.33
N TYR A 205 10.25 13.14 -19.79
CA TYR A 205 11.07 11.93 -19.75
C TYR A 205 10.53 10.88 -20.74
N THR A 206 11.30 9.81 -20.94
CA THR A 206 10.94 8.69 -21.83
C THR A 206 10.59 7.45 -21.01
N LEU A 207 9.43 6.84 -21.29
CA LEU A 207 9.02 5.56 -20.70
C LEU A 207 9.33 4.41 -21.68
N ASN A 208 10.14 3.45 -21.25
CA ASN A 208 10.47 2.21 -21.97
C ASN A 208 10.91 2.37 -23.45
N LYS A 209 11.61 3.48 -23.79
CA LYS A 209 12.11 3.83 -25.14
C LYS A 209 11.04 3.97 -26.24
N LYS A 210 9.76 3.78 -25.94
CA LYS A 210 8.65 3.81 -26.92
C LYS A 210 7.71 5.00 -26.72
N LEU A 211 7.60 5.48 -25.49
CA LEU A 211 6.65 6.52 -25.10
C LEU A 211 7.42 7.74 -24.60
N LEU A 212 7.12 8.91 -25.17
CA LEU A 212 7.63 10.18 -24.68
C LEU A 212 6.54 10.87 -23.87
N ILE A 213 6.85 11.20 -22.61
CA ILE A 213 5.96 11.94 -21.73
C ILE A 213 6.30 13.43 -21.86
N MET A 214 5.31 14.24 -22.20
CA MET A 214 5.51 15.66 -22.50
C MET A 214 4.48 16.53 -21.76
N LYS A 215 4.82 17.80 -21.53
CA LYS A 215 3.93 18.83 -20.98
C LYS A 215 3.85 20.04 -21.90
N GLU A 216 2.87 20.91 -21.69
CA GLU A 216 2.77 22.17 -22.45
C GLU A 216 3.89 23.13 -22.02
N LYS A 217 4.38 23.95 -22.96
CA LYS A 217 5.34 25.03 -22.65
C LYS A 217 4.81 26.01 -21.60
N LEU A 218 3.49 26.23 -21.57
CA LEU A 218 2.83 27.08 -20.57
C LEU A 218 2.96 26.53 -19.13
N ASP A 219 3.26 25.24 -18.98
CA ASP A 219 3.43 24.55 -17.71
C ASP A 219 4.93 24.30 -17.38
N GLU A 220 5.86 25.04 -17.98
CA GLU A 220 7.31 24.86 -17.83
C GLU A 220 7.77 24.85 -16.36
N GLU A 221 7.21 25.72 -15.52
CA GLU A 221 7.56 25.82 -14.09
C GLU A 221 6.85 24.79 -13.20
N LYS A 222 5.85 24.05 -13.72
CA LYS A 222 5.11 23.07 -12.91
C LYS A 222 5.89 21.77 -12.74
N ASP A 223 5.87 21.26 -11.51
CA ASP A 223 6.33 19.91 -11.18
C ASP A 223 5.46 18.86 -11.89
N ILE A 224 6.04 17.70 -12.21
CA ILE A 224 5.37 16.56 -12.83
C ILE A 224 4.13 16.13 -12.05
N ASN A 225 4.18 16.20 -10.70
CA ASN A 225 3.07 15.78 -9.85
C ASN A 225 1.90 16.79 -9.85
N ASP A 226 2.14 18.04 -10.27
CA ASP A 226 1.15 19.12 -10.31
C ASP A 226 0.48 19.27 -11.69
N LEU A 227 0.89 18.48 -12.68
CA LEU A 227 0.34 18.51 -14.02
C LEU A 227 -1.08 17.95 -14.05
N LYS A 228 -2.02 18.84 -14.41
CA LYS A 228 -3.42 18.47 -14.73
C LYS A 228 -3.57 17.94 -16.14
N VAL A 229 -2.63 18.29 -17.02
CA VAL A 229 -2.61 17.85 -18.42
C VAL A 229 -1.22 17.34 -18.74
N PHE A 230 -1.14 16.17 -19.36
CA PHE A 230 0.10 15.65 -19.90
C PHE A 230 -0.14 14.96 -21.24
N TYR A 231 0.90 14.83 -22.04
CA TYR A 231 0.87 14.28 -23.38
C TYR A 231 1.78 13.05 -23.45
N VAL A 232 1.32 12.04 -24.17
CA VAL A 232 2.09 10.82 -24.42
C VAL A 232 2.22 10.65 -25.92
N TYR A 233 3.44 10.80 -26.42
CA TYR A 233 3.76 10.52 -27.81
C TYR A 233 4.19 9.07 -27.97
N TYR A 234 3.46 8.34 -28.80
CA TYR A 234 3.70 6.95 -29.17
C TYR A 234 4.62 6.93 -30.39
N PHE A 235 5.93 6.79 -30.15
CA PHE A 235 6.94 7.01 -31.20
C PHE A 235 6.83 6.01 -32.36
N GLN A 236 6.43 4.76 -32.07
CA GLN A 236 6.32 3.72 -33.11
C GLN A 236 5.03 3.85 -33.92
N GLU A 237 3.97 4.31 -33.28
CA GLU A 237 2.62 4.38 -33.83
C GLU A 237 2.30 5.76 -34.43
N GLY A 238 3.11 6.77 -34.13
CA GLY A 238 3.03 8.09 -34.75
C GLY A 238 1.80 8.89 -34.36
N PHE A 239 1.36 8.82 -33.10
CA PHE A 239 0.25 9.64 -32.59
C PHE A 239 0.53 10.17 -31.17
N VAL A 240 -0.19 11.21 -30.77
CA VAL A 240 -0.13 11.78 -29.42
C VAL A 240 -1.46 11.52 -28.70
N LEU A 241 -1.39 11.05 -27.45
CA LEU A 241 -2.54 11.06 -26.54
C LEU A 241 -2.42 12.21 -25.56
N LYS A 242 -3.45 13.05 -25.50
CA LYS A 242 -3.60 14.08 -24.46
C LYS A 242 -4.41 13.52 -23.31
N TYR A 243 -3.86 13.57 -22.10
CA TYR A 243 -4.52 13.19 -20.87
C TYR A 243 -4.87 14.44 -20.09
N LYS A 244 -6.15 14.70 -19.86
CA LYS A 244 -6.65 15.83 -19.07
C LYS A 244 -7.39 15.34 -17.84
N GLU A 245 -6.88 15.69 -16.67
CA GLU A 245 -7.52 15.38 -15.40
C GLU A 245 -8.80 16.20 -15.22
N HIS A 246 -9.94 15.51 -15.09
CA HIS A 246 -11.19 16.11 -14.63
C HIS A 246 -11.38 15.86 -13.14
N PHE A 247 -11.43 16.95 -12.37
CA PHE A 247 -12.05 16.91 -11.06
C PHE A 247 -13.56 16.78 -11.26
N THR A 248 -14.17 15.68 -10.83
CA THR A 248 -15.61 15.67 -10.57
C THR A 248 -15.89 16.74 -9.52
N LYS A 249 -16.33 17.92 -9.98
CA LYS A 249 -16.91 18.96 -9.14
C LYS A 249 -18.07 18.26 -8.42
N LYS A 250 -18.04 18.20 -7.09
CA LYS A 250 -19.19 17.76 -6.30
C LYS A 250 -20.41 18.48 -6.85
N GLU A 251 -21.37 17.73 -7.37
CA GLU A 251 -22.71 18.22 -7.63
C GLU A 251 -23.26 18.75 -6.30
N ASN A 252 -23.03 20.04 -6.03
CA ASN A 252 -23.89 20.82 -5.16
C ASN A 252 -25.18 21.03 -5.96
N ILE A 253 -26.01 19.98 -6.04
CA ILE A 253 -27.44 20.17 -6.26
C ILE A 253 -27.94 20.85 -4.98
N LYS A 254 -27.85 22.19 -4.97
CA LYS A 254 -28.73 23.00 -4.15
C LYS A 254 -30.14 22.64 -4.59
N LYS A 255 -30.85 21.89 -3.77
CA LYS A 255 -32.32 21.86 -3.86
C LYS A 255 -32.78 23.26 -3.46
N ASN A 256 -33.28 24.00 -4.45
CA ASN A 256 -34.21 25.09 -4.22
C ASN A 256 -35.50 24.54 -3.61
#